data_AF-A0A956K2N8-F1
#
_entry.id   AF-A0A956K2N8-F1
#
_cell.length_a   1.000
_cell.length_b   1.000
_cell.length_c   1.000
_cell.angle_alpha   90.00
_cell.angle_beta   90.00
_cell.angle_gamma   90.00
#
_symmetry.space_group_name_H-M   'P 1'
#
loop_
_entity.id
_entity.type
_entity.pdbx_description
1 polymer ?
#
loop_
_entity_poly.entity_id
_entity_poly.type
_entity_poly.pdbx_seq_one_letter_code
_entity_poly.pdbx_strand_id
1 'polypeptide(L)'
;MRRTRRARRGSGFTLIELMIVVAMVGVLLGLAVYTLQNKPRPYDAAETTASLVRQAARKAVEGGSVRPDVAARLGTLARTRVLLTTTSDGLIDVAVEQLAEDPQPSDNGTWQLIAHKTLGRGVTLSGWSPRAELADGTSPDTTVGASDVVEIDCFADGSCQGMTIYLTGRSQRLARVAVLPLGGAPASFQVW
;
A
#
# COMPACT_ATOMS: atom_id res chain seq x y z
N MET A 1 3.51 -16.76 73.14
CA MET A 1 3.68 -16.83 71.67
C MET A 1 4.46 -15.61 71.18
N ARG A 2 5.71 -15.77 70.72
CA ARG A 2 6.63 -14.66 70.40
C ARG A 2 6.63 -14.41 68.89
N ARG A 3 6.10 -13.26 68.46
CA ARG A 3 6.07 -12.82 67.04
C ARG A 3 7.48 -12.39 66.61
N THR A 4 8.09 -13.14 65.68
CA THR A 4 9.30 -12.72 64.97
C THR A 4 8.92 -11.82 63.79
N ARG A 5 9.12 -10.50 63.92
CA ARG A 5 9.08 -9.57 62.79
C ARG A 5 10.40 -9.69 62.02
N ARG A 6 10.38 -10.29 60.83
CA ARG A 6 11.49 -10.17 59.86
C ARG A 6 11.51 -8.74 59.34
N ALA A 7 12.54 -7.98 59.70
CA ALA A 7 12.84 -6.70 59.06
C ALA A 7 13.24 -6.97 57.60
N ARG A 8 12.43 -6.50 56.64
CA ARG A 8 12.85 -6.41 55.24
C ARG A 8 13.98 -5.38 55.16
N ARG A 9 15.21 -5.84 54.93
CA ARG A 9 16.31 -4.96 54.54
C ARG A 9 15.94 -4.38 53.17
N GLY A 10 15.64 -3.07 53.12
CA GLY A 10 15.56 -2.35 51.85
C GLY A 10 16.97 -2.28 51.26
N SER A 11 17.21 -2.97 50.15
CA SER A 11 18.43 -2.78 49.37
C SER A 11 18.26 -1.46 48.60
N GLY A 12 18.90 -0.40 49.09
CA GLY A 12 19.03 0.84 48.34
C GLY A 12 19.97 0.63 47.16
N PHE A 13 19.55 1.08 45.97
CA PHE A 13 20.39 1.10 44.77
C PHE A 13 21.57 2.03 45.01
N THR A 14 22.79 1.60 44.70
CA THR A 14 23.95 2.49 44.82
C THR A 14 24.03 3.45 43.63
N LEU A 15 24.58 4.65 43.84
CA LEU A 15 24.70 5.67 42.79
C LEU A 15 25.52 5.14 41.59
N ILE A 16 26.55 4.34 41.85
CA ILE A 16 27.38 3.72 40.81
C ILE A 16 26.61 2.64 40.02
N GLU A 17 25.76 1.87 40.68
CA GLU A 17 24.91 0.86 40.03
C GLU A 17 23.90 1.52 39.09
N LEU A 18 23.32 2.67 39.50
CA LEU A 18 22.48 3.47 38.64
C LEU A 18 23.24 3.98 37.40
N MET A 19 24.47 4.51 37.58
CA MET A 19 25.27 5.01 36.46
C MET A 19 25.60 3.91 35.44
N ILE A 20 25.95 2.71 35.91
CA ILE A 20 26.24 1.58 35.02
C ILE A 20 24.98 1.17 34.25
N VAL A 21 23.83 1.09 34.91
CA VAL A 21 22.56 0.74 34.26
C VAL A 21 22.20 1.77 33.18
N VAL A 22 22.30 3.07 33.48
CA VAL A 22 22.00 4.13 32.50
C VAL A 22 22.97 4.07 31.32
N ALA A 23 24.26 3.79 31.57
CA ALA A 23 25.25 3.61 30.50
C ALA A 23 24.91 2.40 29.61
N MET A 24 24.55 1.26 30.20
CA MET A 24 24.14 0.06 29.45
C MET A 24 22.86 0.32 28.62
N VAL A 25 21.85 0.97 29.21
CA VAL A 25 20.61 1.32 28.51
C VAL A 25 20.88 2.28 27.34
N GLY A 26 21.74 3.28 27.52
CA GLY A 26 22.13 4.21 26.46
C GLY A 26 22.76 3.51 25.26
N VAL A 27 23.69 2.58 25.50
CA VAL A 27 24.34 1.78 24.45
C VAL A 27 23.33 0.89 23.72
N LEU A 28 22.46 0.20 24.46
CA LEU A 28 21.43 -0.66 23.89
C LEU A 28 20.44 0.12 23.02
N LEU A 29 19.98 1.29 23.47
CA LEU A 29 19.09 2.16 22.71
C LEU A 29 19.76 2.66 21.42
N GLY A 30 21.04 3.04 21.49
CA GLY A 30 21.80 3.48 20.30
C GLY A 30 21.86 2.40 19.21
N LEU A 31 22.14 1.15 19.59
CA LEU A 31 22.16 0.02 18.65
C LEU A 31 20.75 -0.33 18.15
N ALA A 32 19.76 -0.32 19.03
CA ALA A 32 18.37 -0.64 18.68
C ALA A 32 17.85 0.29 17.57
N VAL A 33 18.09 1.61 17.69
CA VAL A 33 17.63 2.60 16.69
C VAL A 33 18.18 2.31 15.30
N TYR A 34 19.45 1.92 15.18
CA TYR A 34 20.03 1.60 13.86
C TYR A 34 19.45 0.32 13.27
N THR A 35 19.26 -0.72 14.10
CA THR A 35 18.70 -2.00 13.63
C THR A 35 17.22 -1.94 13.27
N LEU A 36 16.45 -1.01 13.86
CA LEU A 36 15.02 -0.87 13.64
C LEU A 36 14.65 0.01 12.43
N GLN A 37 15.63 0.58 11.72
CA GLN A 37 15.37 1.31 10.47
C GLN A 37 14.89 0.33 9.39
N ASN A 38 13.58 0.11 9.34
CA ASN A 38 12.93 -0.75 8.37
C ASN A 38 13.11 -0.15 6.98
N LYS A 39 14.03 -0.69 6.18
CA LYS A 39 14.22 -0.28 4.78
C LYS A 39 13.04 -0.87 3.99
N PRO A 40 12.08 -0.06 3.52
CA PRO A 40 10.90 -0.58 2.85
C PRO A 40 11.34 -1.39 1.63
N ARG A 41 10.88 -2.63 1.55
CA ARG A 41 11.18 -3.50 0.40
C ARG A 41 10.15 -3.19 -0.69
N PRO A 42 10.56 -3.14 -1.98
CA PRO A 42 9.62 -3.01 -3.09
C PRO A 42 8.51 -4.07 -3.06
N TYR A 43 8.81 -5.25 -2.51
CA TYR A 43 7.81 -6.29 -2.30
C TYR A 43 6.72 -5.91 -1.29
N ASP A 44 7.06 -5.24 -0.19
CA ASP A 44 6.07 -4.78 0.79
C ASP A 44 5.15 -3.73 0.17
N ALA A 45 5.71 -2.89 -0.71
CA ALA A 45 4.97 -1.93 -1.49
C ALA A 45 4.05 -2.61 -2.52
N ALA A 46 4.54 -3.65 -3.21
CA ALA A 46 3.75 -4.48 -4.12
C ALA A 46 2.57 -5.14 -3.38
N GLU A 47 2.79 -5.72 -2.19
CA GLU A 47 1.72 -6.32 -1.40
C GLU A 47 0.72 -5.28 -0.88
N THR A 48 1.19 -4.08 -0.53
CA THR A 48 0.32 -2.97 -0.14
C THR A 48 -0.59 -2.55 -1.31
N THR A 49 -0.02 -2.37 -2.50
CA THR A 49 -0.78 -2.07 -3.72
C THR A 49 -1.76 -3.20 -4.05
N ALA A 50 -1.33 -4.46 -3.96
CA ALA A 50 -2.20 -5.61 -4.15
C ALA A 50 -3.37 -5.62 -3.15
N SER A 51 -3.12 -5.32 -1.88
CA SER A 51 -4.18 -5.22 -0.87
C SER A 51 -5.20 -4.12 -1.20
N LEU A 52 -4.76 -2.96 -1.70
CA LEU A 52 -5.64 -1.87 -2.10
C LEU A 52 -6.46 -2.21 -3.35
N VAL A 53 -5.87 -2.92 -4.33
CA VAL A 53 -6.63 -3.42 -5.49
C VAL A 53 -7.69 -4.44 -5.05
N ARG A 54 -7.37 -5.36 -4.12
CA ARG A 54 -8.37 -6.27 -3.52
C ARG A 54 -9.48 -5.52 -2.79
N GLN A 55 -9.14 -4.42 -2.13
CA GLN A 55 -10.12 -3.57 -1.45
C GLN A 55 -11.03 -2.86 -2.46
N ALA A 56 -10.47 -2.32 -3.54
CA ALA A 56 -11.21 -1.70 -4.64
C ALA A 56 -12.20 -2.68 -5.24
N ALA A 57 -11.76 -3.88 -5.63
CA ALA A 57 -12.64 -4.92 -6.17
C ALA A 57 -13.83 -5.26 -5.25
N ARG A 58 -13.60 -5.39 -3.94
CA ARG A 58 -14.69 -5.63 -2.97
C ARG A 58 -15.65 -4.45 -2.87
N LYS A 59 -15.11 -3.23 -2.88
CA LYS A 59 -15.92 -1.99 -2.84
C LYS A 59 -16.69 -1.76 -4.14
N ALA A 60 -16.17 -2.21 -5.27
CA ALA A 60 -16.88 -2.23 -6.54
C ALA A 60 -18.14 -3.10 -6.44
N VAL A 61 -18.01 -4.31 -5.91
CA VAL A 61 -19.13 -5.24 -5.69
C VAL A 61 -20.14 -4.66 -4.70
N GLU A 62 -19.68 -4.12 -3.57
CA GLU A 62 -20.54 -3.47 -2.56
C GLU A 62 -21.32 -2.29 -3.14
N GLY A 63 -20.69 -1.52 -4.04
CA GLY A 63 -21.32 -0.40 -4.71
C GLY A 63 -22.38 -0.79 -5.75
N GLY A 64 -22.37 -2.02 -6.24
CA GLY A 64 -23.27 -2.47 -7.32
C GLY A 64 -22.99 -1.82 -8.68
N SER A 65 -23.80 -2.16 -9.68
CA SER A 65 -23.66 -1.67 -11.04
C SER A 65 -23.89 -0.16 -11.14
N VAL A 66 -23.08 0.52 -11.95
CA VAL A 66 -23.28 1.93 -12.33
C VAL A 66 -24.52 2.04 -13.23
N ARG A 67 -25.34 3.09 -13.06
CA ARG A 67 -26.51 3.30 -13.94
C ARG A 67 -26.04 3.50 -15.40
N PRO A 68 -26.79 3.00 -16.41
CA PRO A 68 -26.35 3.04 -17.81
C PRO A 68 -26.14 4.45 -18.39
N ASP A 69 -26.94 5.42 -17.96
CA ASP A 69 -26.83 6.83 -18.35
C ASP A 69 -25.54 7.47 -17.82
N VAL A 70 -25.21 7.25 -16.55
CA VAL A 70 -23.95 7.70 -15.94
C VAL A 70 -22.75 7.03 -16.60
N ALA A 71 -22.82 5.72 -16.83
CA ALA A 71 -21.75 4.99 -17.51
C ALA A 71 -21.52 5.49 -18.94
N ALA A 72 -22.60 5.77 -19.69
CA ALA A 72 -22.51 6.34 -21.02
C ALA A 72 -21.91 7.75 -21.02
N ARG A 73 -22.24 8.58 -20.00
CA ARG A 73 -21.68 9.92 -19.84
C ARG A 73 -20.20 9.91 -19.48
N LEU A 74 -19.79 9.06 -18.55
CA LEU A 74 -18.41 8.97 -18.06
C LEU A 74 -17.49 8.13 -18.96
N GLY A 75 -18.06 7.28 -19.81
CA GLY A 75 -17.30 6.39 -20.70
C GLY A 75 -16.71 5.16 -19.98
N THR A 76 -17.19 4.83 -18.79
CA THR A 76 -16.72 3.68 -18.01
C THR A 76 -17.86 3.01 -17.23
N LEU A 77 -17.76 1.69 -17.08
CA LEU A 77 -18.62 0.87 -16.22
C LEU A 77 -17.99 0.59 -14.85
N ALA A 78 -16.78 1.13 -14.61
CA ALA A 78 -16.05 0.93 -13.36
C ALA A 78 -16.80 1.55 -12.19
N ARG A 79 -16.95 0.79 -11.10
CA ARG A 79 -17.56 1.28 -9.86
C ARG A 79 -16.52 1.83 -8.90
N THR A 80 -15.31 1.30 -8.95
CA THR A 80 -14.15 1.82 -8.23
C THR A 80 -12.96 1.87 -9.15
N ARG A 81 -11.98 2.71 -8.83
CA ARG A 81 -10.70 2.74 -9.51
C ARG A 81 -9.56 2.87 -8.52
N VAL A 82 -8.39 2.37 -8.90
CA VAL A 82 -7.15 2.54 -8.16
C VAL A 82 -6.24 3.46 -8.95
N LEU A 83 -5.79 4.54 -8.34
CA LEU A 83 -4.88 5.52 -8.93
C LEU A 83 -3.52 5.41 -8.26
N LEU A 84 -2.48 5.15 -9.04
CA LEU A 84 -1.10 5.26 -8.58
C LEU A 84 -0.53 6.55 -9.13
N THR A 85 -0.16 7.45 -8.24
CA THR A 85 0.39 8.76 -8.59
C THR A 85 1.75 8.95 -7.96
N THR A 86 2.68 9.55 -8.70
CA THR A 86 3.95 10.00 -8.11
C THR A 86 3.75 11.42 -7.56
N THR A 87 3.95 11.57 -6.26
CA THR A 87 3.87 12.86 -5.56
C THR A 87 5.09 13.74 -5.89
N SER A 88 5.00 15.04 -5.61
CA SER A 88 6.11 15.99 -5.77
C SER A 88 7.38 15.59 -4.98
N ASP A 89 7.21 14.85 -3.89
CA ASP A 89 8.29 14.37 -3.04
C ASP A 89 8.93 13.06 -3.56
N GLY A 90 8.50 12.58 -4.74
CA GLY A 90 8.95 11.34 -5.34
C GLY A 90 8.45 10.08 -4.61
N LEU A 91 7.43 10.22 -3.77
CA LEU A 91 6.71 9.08 -3.16
C LEU A 91 5.56 8.66 -4.07
N ILE A 92 5.21 7.39 -4.04
CA ILE A 92 4.04 6.88 -4.77
C ILE A 92 2.85 6.89 -3.82
N ASP A 93 1.77 7.56 -4.19
CA ASP A 93 0.49 7.47 -3.51
C ASP A 93 -0.45 6.55 -4.29
N VAL A 94 -1.03 5.59 -3.57
CA VAL A 94 -2.01 4.64 -4.12
C VAL A 94 -3.35 4.98 -3.52
N ALA A 95 -4.23 5.55 -4.33
CA ALA A 95 -5.58 5.94 -3.95
C ALA A 95 -6.61 4.96 -4.50
N VAL A 96 -7.66 4.70 -3.74
CA VAL A 96 -8.85 3.96 -4.17
C VAL A 96 -10.01 4.93 -4.14
N GLU A 97 -10.68 5.08 -5.28
CA GLU A 97 -11.85 5.92 -5.42
C GLU A 97 -13.08 5.08 -5.79
N GLN A 98 -14.24 5.51 -5.33
CA GLN A 98 -15.54 4.91 -5.66
C GLN A 98 -16.41 5.94 -6.36
N LEU A 99 -17.12 5.50 -7.40
CA LEU A 99 -18.04 6.36 -8.13
C LEU A 99 -19.32 6.57 -7.32
N ALA A 100 -19.55 7.82 -6.90
CA ALA A 100 -20.81 8.26 -6.31
C ALA A 100 -21.67 8.93 -7.39
N GLU A 101 -22.82 8.34 -7.68
CA GLU A 101 -23.74 8.83 -8.69
C GLU A 101 -24.66 9.91 -8.11
N ASP A 102 -24.91 10.96 -8.90
CA ASP A 102 -25.86 11.99 -8.50
C ASP A 102 -27.31 11.45 -8.54
N PRO A 103 -28.21 11.98 -7.69
CA PRO A 103 -29.62 11.60 -7.76
C PRO A 103 -30.21 11.98 -9.12
N GLN A 104 -31.21 11.19 -9.56
CA GLN A 104 -31.96 11.52 -10.77
C GLN A 104 -32.59 12.93 -10.63
N PRO A 105 -32.63 13.73 -11.70
CA PRO A 105 -32.41 13.33 -13.11
C PRO A 105 -30.96 13.50 -13.63
N SER A 106 -29.96 13.74 -12.77
CA SER A 106 -28.57 13.91 -13.21
C SER A 106 -27.98 12.60 -13.75
N ASP A 107 -27.28 12.69 -14.89
CA ASP A 107 -26.48 11.63 -15.51
C ASP A 107 -24.99 11.72 -15.13
N ASN A 108 -24.66 12.52 -14.11
CA ASN A 108 -23.29 12.70 -13.64
C ASN A 108 -22.96 11.77 -12.47
N GLY A 109 -21.66 11.64 -12.21
CA GLY A 109 -21.11 11.02 -11.02
C GLY A 109 -19.79 11.65 -10.64
N THR A 110 -19.43 11.54 -9.37
CA THR A 110 -18.18 12.05 -8.82
C THR A 110 -17.39 10.91 -8.20
N TRP A 111 -16.09 10.87 -8.49
CA TRP A 111 -15.18 9.93 -7.83
C TRP A 111 -14.88 10.42 -6.42
N GLN A 112 -15.12 9.56 -5.44
CA GLN A 112 -14.89 9.85 -4.03
C GLN A 112 -13.76 8.99 -3.50
N LEU A 113 -12.77 9.60 -2.86
CA LEU A 113 -11.67 8.89 -2.22
C LEU A 113 -12.18 8.07 -1.03
N ILE A 114 -12.00 6.75 -1.10
CA ILE A 114 -12.42 5.83 -0.02
C ILE A 114 -11.23 5.28 0.77
N ALA A 115 -10.06 5.17 0.16
CA ALA A 115 -8.83 4.74 0.82
C ALA A 115 -7.63 5.32 0.08
N HIS A 116 -6.53 5.57 0.79
CA HIS A 116 -5.25 5.86 0.16
C HIS A 116 -4.11 5.35 1.02
N LYS A 117 -2.97 5.11 0.39
CA LYS A 117 -1.73 4.77 1.07
C LYS A 117 -0.53 5.26 0.28
N THR A 118 0.31 6.03 0.95
CA THR A 118 1.62 6.37 0.43
C THR A 118 2.60 5.22 0.68
N LEU A 119 3.26 4.77 -0.39
CA LEU A 119 4.26 3.71 -0.35
C LEU A 119 5.56 4.18 0.33
N GLY A 120 6.33 3.22 0.85
CA GLY A 120 7.54 3.51 1.61
C GLY A 120 8.59 4.29 0.81
N ARG A 121 9.32 5.18 1.49
CA ARG A 121 10.42 5.97 0.90
C ARG A 121 11.44 5.09 0.19
N GLY A 122 11.78 5.44 -1.05
CA GLY A 122 12.79 4.72 -1.84
C GLY A 122 12.24 3.57 -2.67
N VAL A 123 10.91 3.45 -2.78
CA VAL A 123 10.22 2.71 -3.84
C VAL A 123 9.80 3.69 -4.93
N THR A 124 10.04 3.33 -6.19
CA THR A 124 9.74 4.12 -7.38
C THR A 124 8.88 3.34 -8.36
N LEU A 125 7.90 3.99 -8.97
CA LEU A 125 7.04 3.42 -10.00
C LEU A 125 7.83 3.46 -11.30
N SER A 126 8.21 2.29 -11.81
CA SER A 126 9.08 2.19 -13.00
C SER A 126 8.25 2.21 -14.27
N GLY A 127 7.04 1.67 -14.21
CA GLY A 127 6.16 1.57 -15.35
C GLY A 127 5.00 0.61 -15.11
N TRP A 128 4.23 0.38 -16.16
CA TRP A 128 3.11 -0.55 -16.16
C TRP A 128 2.96 -1.23 -17.52
N SER A 129 2.13 -2.27 -17.57
CA SER A 129 1.71 -2.95 -18.80
C SER A 129 0.22 -3.24 -18.77
N PRO A 130 -0.53 -3.06 -19.87
CA PRO A 130 -1.99 -3.23 -19.95
C PRO A 130 -2.45 -4.70 -19.86
N ARG A 131 -1.58 -5.60 -19.42
CA ARG A 131 -1.83 -7.04 -19.32
C ARG A 131 -1.28 -7.55 -18.00
N ALA A 132 -1.88 -8.63 -17.51
CA ALA A 132 -1.37 -9.36 -16.36
C ALA A 132 -0.22 -10.29 -16.81
N GLU A 133 1.01 -9.86 -16.60
CA GLU A 133 2.23 -10.58 -16.94
C GLU A 133 2.63 -11.46 -15.75
N LEU A 134 2.54 -12.77 -15.96
CA LEU A 134 2.87 -13.78 -14.95
C LEU A 134 4.26 -14.41 -15.17
N ALA A 135 4.81 -14.29 -16.38
CA ALA A 135 6.13 -14.82 -16.71
C ALA A 135 7.23 -13.95 -16.11
N ASP A 136 8.28 -14.53 -15.55
CA ASP A 136 9.44 -13.75 -15.07
C ASP A 136 10.23 -13.14 -16.23
N GLY A 137 11.00 -12.08 -15.99
CA GLY A 137 11.84 -11.43 -17.01
C GLY A 137 11.13 -10.35 -17.84
N THR A 138 9.93 -9.89 -17.45
CA THR A 138 9.15 -8.93 -18.24
C THR A 138 9.44 -7.50 -17.83
N SER A 139 9.65 -6.62 -18.80
CA SER A 139 9.78 -5.17 -18.59
C SER A 139 8.44 -4.43 -18.75
N PRO A 140 8.28 -3.23 -18.18
CA PRO A 140 7.11 -2.40 -18.42
C PRO A 140 6.99 -1.98 -19.89
N ASP A 141 5.83 -2.20 -20.50
CA ASP A 141 5.44 -1.63 -21.79
C ASP A 141 5.46 -0.10 -21.80
N THR A 142 5.07 0.53 -20.69
CA THR A 142 5.04 1.99 -20.52
C THR A 142 5.83 2.39 -19.28
N THR A 143 6.88 3.20 -19.47
CA THR A 143 7.63 3.80 -18.37
C THR A 143 6.88 5.02 -17.81
N VAL A 144 6.88 5.16 -16.49
CA VAL A 144 6.15 6.24 -15.80
C VAL A 144 7.13 7.35 -15.39
N GLY A 145 6.81 8.58 -15.78
CA GLY A 145 7.44 9.81 -15.31
C GLY A 145 6.87 10.33 -13.99
N ALA A 146 7.43 11.41 -13.46
CA ALA A 146 7.07 11.96 -12.15
C ALA A 146 5.63 12.49 -12.04
N SER A 147 4.91 12.66 -13.15
CA SER A 147 3.55 13.19 -13.20
C SER A 147 2.51 12.20 -13.76
N ASP A 148 2.92 10.98 -14.15
CA ASP A 148 1.96 10.07 -14.77
C ASP A 148 1.10 9.40 -13.70
N VAL A 149 -0.15 9.15 -14.10
CA VAL A 149 -1.15 8.45 -13.29
C VAL A 149 -1.38 7.09 -13.92
N VAL A 150 -1.26 6.03 -13.12
CA VAL A 150 -1.65 4.69 -13.54
C VAL A 150 -3.01 4.38 -12.91
N GLU A 151 -3.99 4.08 -13.75
CA GLU A 151 -5.38 3.84 -13.35
C GLU A 151 -5.73 2.37 -13.58
N ILE A 152 -6.35 1.74 -12.57
CA ILE A 152 -6.87 0.38 -12.63
C ILE A 152 -8.35 0.41 -12.27
N ASP A 153 -9.18 0.16 -13.27
CA ASP A 153 -10.63 0.12 -13.11
C ASP A 153 -11.09 -1.22 -12.54
N CYS A 154 -12.03 -1.18 -11.60
CA CYS A 154 -12.70 -2.36 -11.07
C CYS A 154 -14.22 -2.23 -11.19
N PHE A 155 -14.84 -3.33 -11.63
CA PHE A 155 -16.23 -3.41 -12.02
C PHE A 155 -17.09 -4.06 -10.94
N ALA A 156 -18.40 -3.85 -11.03
CA ALA A 156 -19.37 -4.33 -10.03
C ALA A 156 -19.46 -5.86 -9.91
N ASP A 157 -18.91 -6.61 -10.87
CA ASP A 157 -18.77 -8.07 -10.82
C ASP A 157 -17.54 -8.55 -10.03
N GLY A 158 -16.74 -7.62 -9.51
CA GLY A 158 -15.51 -7.91 -8.76
C GLY A 158 -14.29 -8.17 -9.64
N SER A 159 -14.43 -8.06 -10.97
CA SER A 159 -13.29 -8.02 -11.88
C SER A 159 -12.59 -6.66 -11.81
N CYS A 160 -11.31 -6.65 -12.14
CA CYS A 160 -10.56 -5.42 -12.38
C CYS A 160 -9.90 -5.51 -13.76
N GLN A 161 -9.49 -4.39 -14.33
CA GLN A 161 -8.70 -4.38 -15.54
C GLN A 161 -7.39 -5.15 -15.32
N GLY A 162 -7.07 -6.06 -16.24
CA GLY A 162 -5.80 -6.77 -16.21
C GLY A 162 -4.64 -5.80 -16.40
N MET A 163 -3.70 -5.74 -15.46
CA MET A 163 -2.57 -4.81 -15.53
C MET A 163 -1.39 -5.33 -14.72
N THR A 164 -0.16 -5.03 -15.14
CA THR A 164 1.04 -5.27 -14.34
C THR A 164 1.69 -3.96 -13.98
N ILE A 165 1.97 -3.75 -12.69
CA ILE A 165 2.65 -2.57 -12.15
C ILE A 165 4.06 -2.96 -11.76
N TYR A 166 5.05 -2.20 -12.20
CA TYR A 166 6.46 -2.46 -11.94
C TYR A 166 7.03 -1.45 -10.95
N LEU A 167 7.53 -1.96 -9.83
CA LEU A 167 8.12 -1.18 -8.75
C LEU A 167 9.62 -1.50 -8.64
N THR A 168 10.42 -0.46 -8.43
CA THR A 168 11.86 -0.56 -8.18
C THR A 168 12.19 0.03 -6.82
N GLY A 169 13.22 -0.48 -6.16
CA GLY A 169 13.78 0.10 -4.94
C GLY A 169 15.20 0.62 -5.13
N ARG A 170 15.69 1.45 -4.19
CA ARG A 170 17.06 2.01 -4.18
C ARG A 170 18.22 1.01 -4.35
N SER A 171 17.99 -0.29 -4.13
CA SER A 171 19.01 -1.34 -4.23
C SER A 171 18.87 -2.20 -5.50
N GLN A 172 18.23 -1.67 -6.56
CA GLN A 172 17.88 -2.44 -7.77
C GLN A 172 17.02 -3.67 -7.48
N ARG A 173 16.38 -3.71 -6.31
CA ARG A 173 15.38 -4.73 -5.98
C ARG A 173 14.13 -4.41 -6.76
N LEU A 174 13.62 -5.44 -7.41
CA LEU A 174 12.47 -5.36 -8.29
C LEU A 174 11.27 -6.00 -7.58
N ALA A 175 10.10 -5.45 -7.81
CA ALA A 175 8.85 -6.11 -7.48
C ALA A 175 7.81 -5.71 -8.51
N ARG A 176 6.82 -6.59 -8.73
CA ARG A 176 5.68 -6.26 -9.58
C ARG A 176 4.39 -6.76 -8.97
N VAL A 177 3.29 -6.14 -9.39
CA VAL A 177 1.93 -6.55 -9.06
C VAL A 177 1.21 -6.85 -10.35
N ALA A 178 0.83 -8.10 -10.58
CA ALA A 178 -0.04 -8.48 -11.68
C ALA A 178 -1.49 -8.54 -11.16
N VAL A 179 -2.32 -7.62 -11.62
CA VAL A 179 -3.76 -7.60 -11.40
C VAL A 179 -4.41 -8.48 -12.45
N LEU A 180 -5.01 -9.59 -12.02
CA LEU A 180 -5.70 -10.51 -12.92
C LEU A 180 -7.11 -10.00 -13.23
N PRO A 181 -7.57 -10.13 -14.48
CA PRO A 181 -8.89 -9.68 -14.88
C PRO A 181 -10.02 -10.50 -14.27
N LEU A 182 -9.75 -11.72 -13.81
CA LEU A 182 -10.76 -12.61 -13.24
C LEU A 182 -10.65 -12.60 -11.72
N GLY A 183 -11.69 -12.13 -11.04
CA GLY A 183 -11.83 -12.15 -9.58
C GLY A 183 -11.03 -11.09 -8.81
N GLY A 184 -10.43 -10.12 -9.50
CA GLY A 184 -9.75 -8.97 -8.86
C GLY A 184 -8.65 -9.37 -7.88
N ALA A 185 -8.06 -10.56 -8.08
CA ALA A 185 -7.03 -11.12 -7.20
C ALA A 185 -5.65 -10.76 -7.75
N PRO A 186 -4.97 -9.72 -7.22
CA PRO A 186 -3.60 -9.42 -7.59
C PRO A 186 -2.62 -10.43 -7.02
N ALA A 187 -1.62 -10.76 -7.83
CA ALA A 187 -0.44 -11.53 -7.45
C ALA A 187 0.78 -10.60 -7.36
N SER A 188 1.54 -10.71 -6.26
CA SER A 188 2.76 -9.94 -6.03
C SER A 188 3.99 -10.82 -6.26
N PHE A 189 4.99 -10.30 -6.98
CA PHE A 189 6.22 -11.03 -7.32
C PHE A 189 7.45 -10.23 -6.88
N GLN A 190 8.50 -10.94 -6.43
CA GLN A 190 9.78 -10.36 -5.98
C GLN A 190 10.82 -10.21 -7.09
N VAL A 191 10.45 -10.58 -8.31
CA VAL A 191 11.27 -10.50 -9.51
C VAL A 191 10.39 -10.13 -10.68
N TRP A 192 10.99 -9.46 -11.65
CA TRP A 192 10.50 -9.30 -13.00
C TRP A 192 11.70 -9.07 -13.91
#